data_AF-A0A428Q682-F1
#
_entry.id   AF-A0A428Q682-F1
#
_cell.length_a   1.000
_cell.length_b   1.000
_cell.length_c   1.000
_cell.angle_alpha   90.00
_cell.angle_beta   90.00
_cell.angle_gamma   90.00
#
_symmetry.space_group_name_H-M   'P 1'
#
loop_
_entity.id
_entity.type
_entity.pdbx_description
1 polymer ?
#
loop_
_entity_poly.entity_id
_entity_poly.type
_entity_poly.pdbx_seq_one_letter_code
_entity_poly.pdbx_strand_id
1 'polypeptide(L)'
;MESTDPEHYPVALILPLRGDYETAVKLLDECFTQRSLHSSGAEYTLGQTGPHHVVLVTGLSKTSAADSVASVVPDLLKEYPFIRAGFLVGVGAIAPSEGLAQAGDIVVGMPQDYESGLVQFDADKARREKTLHTMGHWQKPPPFVGQAIDDTLSTQGR
;
A
#
# COMPACT_ATOMS: atom_id res chain seq x y z
N MET A 1 -22.69 1.94 -13.98
CA MET A 1 -23.53 2.50 -12.90
C MET A 1 -22.63 2.60 -11.69
N GLU A 2 -22.46 3.79 -11.14
CA GLU A 2 -21.57 4.05 -10.01
C GLU A 2 -22.01 3.18 -8.81
N SER A 3 -21.26 2.11 -8.50
CA SER A 3 -21.58 1.24 -7.37
C SER A 3 -20.78 1.68 -6.17
N THR A 4 -21.42 2.22 -5.15
CA THR A 4 -20.79 2.51 -3.85
C THR A 4 -21.03 1.38 -2.84
N ASP A 5 -21.49 0.23 -3.31
CA ASP A 5 -21.76 -0.92 -2.46
C ASP A 5 -20.43 -1.54 -2.01
N PRO A 6 -20.18 -1.62 -0.69
CA PRO A 6 -18.94 -2.14 -0.12
C PRO A 6 -18.51 -3.53 -0.63
N GLU A 7 -19.46 -4.37 -1.04
CA GLU A 7 -19.20 -5.72 -1.57
C GLU A 7 -18.35 -5.73 -2.84
N HIS A 8 -18.37 -4.63 -3.61
CA HIS A 8 -17.69 -4.56 -4.89
C HIS A 8 -16.20 -4.25 -4.78
N TYR A 9 -15.69 -3.88 -3.60
CA TYR A 9 -14.33 -3.32 -3.45
C TYR A 9 -13.38 -4.27 -2.69
N PRO A 10 -12.85 -5.32 -3.34
CA PRO A 10 -11.99 -6.30 -2.70
C PRO A 10 -10.53 -5.84 -2.49
N VAL A 11 -10.12 -4.72 -3.09
CA VAL A 11 -8.74 -4.25 -3.08
C VAL A 11 -8.67 -2.83 -2.53
N ALA A 12 -7.72 -2.59 -1.62
CA ALA A 12 -7.42 -1.26 -1.11
C ALA A 12 -5.97 -0.86 -1.39
N LEU A 13 -5.76 0.39 -1.77
CA LEU A 13 -4.43 1.01 -1.85
C LEU A 13 -4.36 2.08 -0.77
N ILE A 14 -3.44 1.89 0.19
CA ILE A 14 -3.16 2.83 1.26
C ILE A 14 -1.98 3.70 0.81
N LEU A 15 -2.23 4.99 0.61
CA LEU A 15 -1.26 5.96 0.11
C LEU A 15 -1.03 7.04 1.18
N PRO A 16 0.02 6.93 2.02
CA PRO A 16 0.24 7.86 3.12
C PRO A 16 0.53 9.29 2.65
N LEU A 17 1.13 9.47 1.48
CA LEU A 17 1.46 10.77 0.93
C LEU A 17 0.36 11.26 -0.01
N ARG A 18 -0.10 12.50 0.23
CA ARG A 18 -1.12 13.16 -0.60
C ARG A 18 -0.76 13.16 -2.10
N GLY A 19 0.51 13.39 -2.43
CA GLY A 19 0.96 13.42 -3.83
C GLY A 19 0.82 12.06 -4.52
N ASP A 20 1.13 10.98 -3.81
CA ASP A 20 0.98 9.61 -4.32
C ASP A 20 -0.51 9.27 -4.50
N TYR A 21 -1.35 9.66 -3.53
CA TYR A 21 -2.80 9.52 -3.62
C TYR A 21 -3.40 10.25 -4.83
N GLU A 22 -3.06 11.53 -5.01
CA GLU A 22 -3.56 12.32 -6.14
C GLU A 22 -3.11 11.74 -7.50
N THR A 23 -1.89 11.19 -7.54
CA THR A 23 -1.38 10.51 -8.72
C THR A 23 -2.16 9.23 -8.98
N ALA A 24 -2.38 8.39 -7.97
CA ALA A 24 -3.14 7.16 -8.09
C ALA A 24 -4.60 7.42 -8.53
N VAL A 25 -5.25 8.46 -8.00
CA VAL A 25 -6.60 8.87 -8.43
C VAL A 25 -6.64 9.20 -9.92
N LYS A 26 -5.62 9.88 -10.44
CA LYS A 26 -5.52 10.21 -11.88
C LYS A 26 -5.24 9.00 -12.77
N LEU A 27 -4.75 7.90 -12.21
CA LEU A 27 -4.45 6.66 -12.91
C LEU A 27 -5.62 5.66 -12.92
N LEU A 28 -6.74 5.98 -12.26
CA LEU A 28 -7.96 5.17 -12.36
C LEU A 28 -8.55 5.26 -13.76
N ASP A 29 -9.08 4.14 -14.25
CA ASP A 29 -9.86 4.11 -15.50
C ASP A 29 -11.22 4.78 -15.29
N GLU A 30 -11.84 4.51 -14.13
CA GLU A 30 -13.09 5.16 -13.70
C GLU A 30 -12.96 5.65 -12.25
N CYS A 31 -13.37 6.90 -12.01
CA CYS A 31 -13.45 7.49 -10.68
C CYS A 31 -14.92 7.69 -10.33
N PHE A 32 -15.34 7.11 -9.20
CA PHE A 32 -16.74 7.10 -8.78
C PHE A 32 -17.00 8.20 -7.77
N THR A 33 -16.35 8.11 -6.60
CA THR A 33 -16.69 8.94 -5.45
C THR A 33 -15.43 9.29 -4.67
N GLN A 34 -15.36 10.51 -4.12
CA GLN A 34 -14.38 10.93 -3.12
C GLN A 34 -15.09 11.31 -1.83
N ARG A 35 -14.69 10.71 -0.70
CA ARG A 35 -15.30 10.89 0.64
C ARG A 35 -14.23 10.89 1.72
N SER A 36 -14.65 11.08 2.97
CA SER A 36 -13.80 10.93 4.15
C SER A 36 -14.35 9.84 5.06
N LEU A 37 -13.47 9.00 5.61
CA LEU A 37 -13.81 8.01 6.63
C LEU A 37 -14.29 8.74 7.89
N HIS A 38 -15.38 8.25 8.47
CA HIS A 38 -16.09 8.98 9.53
C HIS A 38 -15.29 9.18 10.82
N SER A 39 -14.40 8.25 11.16
CA SER A 39 -13.67 8.23 12.44
C SER A 39 -12.24 8.78 12.29
N SER A 40 -11.44 8.22 11.38
CA SER A 40 -10.06 8.66 11.15
C SER A 40 -9.95 10.01 10.41
N GLY A 41 -11.01 10.45 9.72
CA GLY A 41 -10.97 11.63 8.84
C GLY A 41 -10.09 11.42 7.59
N ALA A 42 -9.63 10.19 7.34
CA ALA A 42 -8.86 9.86 6.15
C ALA A 42 -9.73 10.04 4.90
N GLU A 43 -9.16 10.57 3.83
CA GLU A 43 -9.87 10.69 2.57
C GLU A 43 -9.73 9.41 1.76
N TYR A 44 -10.79 9.04 1.05
CA TYR A 44 -10.75 7.91 0.14
C TYR A 44 -11.47 8.22 -1.18
N THR A 45 -11.02 7.55 -2.23
CA THR A 45 -11.64 7.52 -3.54
C THR A 45 -11.97 6.09 -3.92
N LEU A 46 -13.20 5.90 -4.40
CA LEU A 46 -13.63 4.68 -5.05
C LEU A 46 -13.39 4.78 -6.55
N GLY A 47 -12.85 3.73 -7.14
CA GLY A 47 -12.62 3.70 -8.57
C GLY A 47 -12.45 2.30 -9.12
N GLN A 48 -12.11 2.26 -10.40
CA GLN A 48 -11.82 1.04 -11.13
C GLN A 48 -10.49 1.18 -11.87
N THR A 49 -9.72 0.09 -11.90
CA THR A 49 -8.58 -0.09 -12.78
C THR A 49 -8.63 -1.50 -13.38
N GLY A 50 -8.64 -1.59 -14.70
CA GLY A 50 -8.96 -2.80 -15.44
C GLY A 50 -10.25 -3.46 -14.93
N PRO A 51 -10.22 -4.75 -14.58
CA PRO A 51 -11.39 -5.47 -14.05
C PRO A 51 -11.59 -5.29 -12.53
N HIS A 52 -10.77 -4.49 -11.85
CA HIS A 52 -10.75 -4.40 -10.40
C HIS A 52 -11.34 -3.08 -9.90
N HIS A 53 -12.33 -3.17 -9.02
CA HIS A 53 -12.75 -2.06 -8.18
C HIS A 53 -11.80 -1.91 -7.00
N VAL A 54 -11.38 -0.68 -6.72
CA VAL A 54 -10.37 -0.35 -5.72
C VAL A 54 -10.82 0.78 -4.82
N VAL A 55 -10.40 0.72 -3.55
CA VAL A 55 -10.47 1.86 -2.62
C VAL A 55 -9.07 2.46 -2.50
N LEU A 56 -8.88 3.68 -3.00
CA LEU A 56 -7.68 4.47 -2.74
C LEU A 56 -7.91 5.23 -1.44
N VAL A 57 -7.01 5.16 -0.47
CA VAL A 57 -7.14 5.88 0.80
C VAL A 57 -5.88 6.64 1.15
N THR A 58 -6.03 7.85 1.67
CA THR A 58 -4.95 8.71 2.17
C THR A 58 -5.27 9.20 3.58
N GLY A 59 -4.30 9.15 4.49
CA GLY A 59 -4.50 9.41 5.92
C GLY A 59 -3.58 10.49 6.48
N LEU A 60 -4.04 11.21 7.50
CA LEU A 60 -3.46 12.45 8.03
C LEU A 60 -2.24 12.27 8.97
N SER A 61 -1.60 11.10 9.02
CA SER A 61 -0.42 10.93 9.88
C SER A 61 0.82 11.51 9.23
N LYS A 62 1.49 12.43 9.93
CA LYS A 62 2.72 13.10 9.49
C LYS A 62 4.00 12.40 9.95
N THR A 63 3.88 11.30 10.70
CA THR A 63 5.01 10.68 11.42
C THR A 63 5.59 9.48 10.68
N SER A 64 4.77 8.51 10.27
CA SER A 64 5.23 7.32 9.53
C SER A 64 4.11 6.63 8.76
N ALA A 65 4.50 5.86 7.73
CA ALA A 65 3.55 5.02 6.97
C ALA A 65 2.88 3.95 7.85
N ALA A 66 3.60 3.40 8.84
CA ALA A 66 3.03 2.44 9.79
C ALA A 66 1.92 3.05 10.63
N ASP A 67 2.10 4.29 11.11
CA ASP A 67 1.09 5.02 11.87
C ASP A 67 -0.13 5.38 11.00
N SER A 68 0.11 5.78 9.74
CA SER A 68 -0.97 5.97 8.77
C SER A 68 -1.80 4.70 8.58
N VAL A 69 -1.15 3.55 8.40
CA VAL A 69 -1.84 2.26 8.25
C VAL A 69 -2.62 1.89 9.51
N ALA A 70 -2.00 2.00 10.69
CA ALA A 70 -2.62 1.65 11.97
C ALA A 70 -3.86 2.50 12.30
N SER A 71 -3.87 3.77 11.88
CA SER A 71 -4.99 4.68 12.10
C SER A 71 -6.12 4.53 11.06
N VAL A 72 -5.79 4.19 9.82
CA VAL A 72 -6.76 4.19 8.71
C VAL A 72 -7.42 2.83 8.52
N VAL A 73 -6.64 1.74 8.55
CA VAL A 73 -7.13 0.41 8.16
C VAL A 73 -8.30 -0.08 9.02
N PRO A 74 -8.31 0.06 10.36
CA PRO A 74 -9.45 -0.38 11.17
C PRO A 74 -10.76 0.31 10.80
N ASP A 75 -10.71 1.59 10.43
CA ASP A 75 -11.91 2.33 10.04
C ASP A 75 -12.31 2.02 8.60
N LEU A 76 -11.34 1.86 7.70
CA LEU A 76 -11.60 1.42 6.33
C LEU A 76 -12.31 0.07 6.30
N LEU A 77 -11.87 -0.89 7.12
CA LEU A 77 -12.48 -2.23 7.17
C LEU A 77 -13.88 -2.25 7.81
N LYS A 78 -14.26 -1.22 8.58
CA LYS A 78 -15.64 -1.07 9.05
C LYS A 78 -16.56 -0.62 7.93
N GLU A 79 -16.10 0.29 7.07
CA GLU A 79 -16.89 0.80 5.93
C GLU A 79 -16.87 -0.18 4.73
N TYR A 80 -15.73 -0.85 4.49
CA TYR A 80 -15.50 -1.77 3.38
C TYR A 80 -15.03 -3.15 3.88
N PRO A 81 -15.93 -3.94 4.50
CA PRO A 81 -15.56 -5.22 5.13
C PRO A 81 -15.17 -6.33 4.14
N PHE A 82 -15.42 -6.13 2.84
CA PHE A 82 -15.12 -7.11 1.79
C PHE A 82 -13.73 -6.95 1.18
N ILE A 83 -12.92 -6.01 1.67
CA ILE A 83 -11.51 -5.90 1.28
C ILE A 83 -10.78 -7.22 1.62
N ARG A 84 -10.14 -7.80 0.60
CA ARG A 84 -9.39 -9.06 0.66
C ARG A 84 -7.89 -8.85 0.59
N ALA A 85 -7.44 -7.75 -0.03
CA ALA A 85 -6.04 -7.38 -0.13
C ALA A 85 -5.87 -5.87 0.04
N GLY A 86 -4.80 -5.48 0.74
CA GLY A 86 -4.41 -4.09 0.95
C GLY A 86 -2.94 -3.90 0.56
N PHE A 87 -2.66 -2.85 -0.22
CA PHE A 87 -1.31 -2.49 -0.64
C PHE A 87 -0.92 -1.16 -0.02
N LEU A 88 0.19 -1.13 0.71
CA LEU A 88 0.82 0.13 1.11
C LEU A 88 1.66 0.63 -0.07
N VAL A 89 1.27 1.75 -0.65
CA VAL A 89 1.90 2.30 -1.87
C VAL A 89 2.46 3.67 -1.57
N GLY A 90 3.68 3.93 -2.04
CA GLY A 90 4.24 5.26 -2.02
C GLY A 90 5.59 5.37 -2.70
N VAL A 91 5.95 6.60 -3.04
CA VAL A 91 7.24 6.95 -3.65
C VAL A 91 8.15 7.50 -2.56
N GLY A 92 9.23 6.79 -2.26
CA GLY A 92 10.18 7.23 -1.22
C GLY A 92 11.32 6.28 -0.93
N ALA A 93 11.56 5.29 -1.80
CA ALA A 93 12.64 4.34 -1.63
C ALA A 93 13.95 4.95 -2.16
N ILE A 94 15.06 4.60 -1.48
CA ILE A 94 16.41 4.83 -1.99
C ILE A 94 16.89 3.49 -2.55
N ALA A 95 17.11 3.45 -3.87
CA ALA A 95 17.73 2.32 -4.53
C ALA A 95 19.26 2.39 -4.33
N PRO A 96 19.91 1.36 -3.74
CA PRO A 96 21.36 1.31 -3.68
C PRO A 96 21.95 1.30 -5.09
N SER A 97 23.06 2.00 -5.32
CA SER A 97 23.72 2.06 -6.63
C SER A 97 24.18 0.69 -7.16
N GLU A 98 24.46 -0.25 -6.26
CA GLU A 98 24.82 -1.64 -6.59
C GLU A 98 23.68 -2.63 -6.27
N GLY A 99 22.46 -2.13 -6.08
CA GLY A 99 21.28 -2.95 -5.79
C GLY A 99 20.62 -3.52 -7.05
N LEU A 100 19.70 -4.46 -6.83
CA LEU A 100 18.86 -5.02 -7.90
C LEU A 100 17.79 -4.05 -8.41
N ALA A 101 17.38 -3.08 -7.57
CA ALA A 101 16.37 -2.10 -7.91
C ALA A 101 17.02 -0.80 -8.41
N GLN A 102 16.39 -0.14 -9.37
CA GLN A 102 16.76 1.14 -9.94
C GLN A 102 15.62 2.15 -9.82
N ALA A 103 15.94 3.44 -10.02
CA ALA A 103 14.92 4.48 -10.04
C ALA A 103 13.96 4.23 -11.22
N GLY A 104 12.67 4.07 -10.91
CA GLY A 104 11.64 3.71 -11.89
C GLY A 104 11.05 2.31 -11.67
N ASP A 105 11.78 1.43 -10.98
CA ASP A 105 11.31 0.08 -10.70
C ASP A 105 10.19 0.07 -9.64
N ILE A 106 9.22 -0.81 -9.85
CA ILE A 106 8.24 -1.17 -8.81
C ILE A 106 8.80 -2.35 -8.03
N VAL A 107 9.09 -2.12 -6.75
CA VAL A 107 9.55 -3.17 -5.84
C VAL A 107 8.40 -3.63 -4.97
N VAL A 108 8.15 -4.93 -4.94
CA VAL A 108 7.13 -5.54 -4.08
C VAL A 108 7.81 -6.38 -3.00
N GLY A 109 7.59 -6.02 -1.74
CA GLY A 109 8.14 -6.74 -0.60
C GLY A 109 7.46 -8.09 -0.40
N MET A 110 8.08 -9.16 -0.87
CA MET A 110 7.55 -10.52 -0.77
C MET A 110 8.29 -11.36 0.29
N PRO A 111 7.56 -12.08 1.16
CA PRO A 111 8.19 -12.95 2.15
C PRO A 111 8.86 -14.14 1.47
N GLN A 112 10.11 -14.43 1.85
CA GLN A 112 10.84 -15.63 1.45
C GLN A 112 10.96 -16.57 2.64
N ASP A 113 10.47 -17.81 2.51
CA ASP A 113 10.45 -18.82 3.57
C ASP A 113 9.84 -18.29 4.89
N TYR A 114 10.66 -18.07 5.92
CA TYR A 114 10.25 -17.58 7.23
C TYR A 114 10.48 -16.08 7.41
N GLU A 115 11.05 -15.41 6.41
CA GLU A 115 11.35 -13.98 6.45
C GLU A 115 10.19 -13.14 5.91
N SER A 116 10.01 -11.94 6.47
CA SER A 116 9.03 -10.99 5.97
C SER A 116 9.60 -10.22 4.79
N GLY A 117 8.77 -9.98 3.79
CA GLY A 117 9.13 -9.15 2.64
C GLY A 117 9.29 -7.66 2.99
N LEU A 118 8.86 -7.24 4.18
CA LEU A 118 9.01 -5.88 4.66
C LEU A 118 9.40 -5.86 6.15
N VAL A 119 10.57 -5.31 6.41
CA VAL A 119 11.16 -5.18 7.75
C VAL A 119 11.25 -3.70 8.13
N GLN A 120 10.71 -3.35 9.29
CA GLN A 120 10.78 -1.99 9.81
C GLN A 120 12.00 -1.83 10.72
N PHE A 121 12.75 -0.74 10.57
CA PHE A 121 13.90 -0.41 11.40
C PHE A 121 13.71 0.90 12.17
N ASP A 122 14.30 0.98 13.37
CA ASP A 122 14.41 2.23 14.12
C ASP A 122 15.57 3.06 13.56
N ALA A 123 15.25 4.04 12.73
CA ALA A 123 16.24 4.89 12.06
C ALA A 123 17.07 5.71 13.06
N ASP A 124 16.44 6.22 14.12
CA ASP A 124 17.12 7.06 15.11
C ASP A 124 18.10 6.25 15.94
N LYS A 125 17.68 5.06 16.39
CA LYS A 125 18.56 4.13 17.09
C LYS A 125 19.66 3.63 16.18
N ALA A 126 19.34 3.28 14.94
CA ALA A 126 20.34 2.82 13.99
C ALA A 126 21.42 3.86 13.70
N ARG A 127 21.04 5.15 13.64
CA ARG A 127 22.01 6.25 13.49
C ARG A 127 22.89 6.42 14.72
N ARG A 128 22.33 6.34 15.94
CA ARG A 128 23.08 6.48 17.20
C ARG A 128 24.05 5.32 17.43
N GLU A 129 23.59 4.10 17.18
CA GLU A 129 24.32 2.87 17.51
C GLU A 129 25.10 2.29 16.32
N LYS A 130 24.99 2.91 15.15
CA LYS A 130 25.61 2.47 13.88
C LYS A 130 25.30 1.00 13.52
N THR A 131 24.15 0.51 13.96
CA THR A 131 23.70 -0.89 13.82
C THR A 131 22.21 -0.90 13.49
N LEU A 132 21.74 -1.80 12.62
CA LEU A 132 20.32 -1.90 12.32
C LEU A 132 19.55 -2.52 13.50
N HIS A 133 18.42 -1.90 13.86
CA HIS A 133 17.53 -2.42 14.90
C HIS A 133 16.14 -2.62 14.33
N THR A 134 15.77 -3.88 14.14
CA THR A 134 14.43 -4.26 13.65
C THR A 134 13.38 -3.97 14.71
N MET A 135 12.34 -3.24 14.32
CA MET A 135 11.17 -2.94 15.15
C MET A 135 10.02 -3.92 14.92
N GLY A 136 9.93 -4.47 13.72
CA GLY A 136 8.81 -5.35 13.37
C GLY A 136 8.91 -5.90 11.96
N HIS A 137 8.03 -6.85 11.69
CA HIS A 137 7.86 -7.51 10.40
C HIS A 137 6.39 -7.41 9.98
N TRP A 138 6.15 -7.24 8.68
CA TRP A 138 4.80 -7.23 8.16
C TRP A 138 4.32 -8.65 7.87
N GLN A 139 3.00 -8.86 7.98
CA GLN A 139 2.38 -10.16 7.71
C GLN A 139 2.52 -10.53 6.23
N LYS A 140 2.51 -11.84 5.97
CA LYS A 140 2.53 -12.34 4.58
C LYS A 140 1.24 -11.94 3.86
N PRO A 141 1.32 -11.54 2.58
CA PRO A 141 0.12 -11.24 1.83
C PRO A 141 -0.72 -12.52 1.61
N PRO A 142 -2.02 -12.39 1.30
CA PRO A 142 -2.85 -13.53 0.93
C PRO A 142 -2.25 -14.31 -0.25
N PRO A 143 -2.40 -15.64 -0.34
CA PRO A 143 -1.75 -16.46 -1.38
C PRO A 143 -2.01 -16.00 -2.82
N PHE A 144 -3.22 -15.50 -3.11
CA PHE A 144 -3.58 -15.02 -4.45
C PHE A 144 -2.80 -13.76 -4.88
N VAL A 145 -2.31 -12.97 -3.93
CA VAL A 145 -1.43 -11.82 -4.22
C VAL A 145 -0.08 -12.30 -4.69
N GLY A 146 0.45 -13.38 -4.10
CA GLY A 146 1.70 -14.00 -4.54
C GLY A 146 1.62 -14.46 -5.99
N GLN A 147 0.56 -15.19 -6.35
CA GLN A 147 0.34 -15.62 -7.73
C GLN A 147 0.24 -14.44 -8.70
N ALA A 148 -0.50 -13.38 -8.34
CA ALA A 148 -0.63 -12.20 -9.20
C ALA A 148 0.72 -11.49 -9.42
N ILE A 149 1.58 -11.46 -8.40
CA ILE A 149 2.93 -10.92 -8.53
C ILE A 149 3.77 -11.80 -9.44
N ASP A 150 3.75 -13.12 -9.25
CA ASP A 150 4.48 -14.07 -10.09
C ASP A 150 4.08 -13.97 -11.57
N ASP A 151 2.80 -13.74 -11.86
CA ASP A 151 2.28 -13.51 -13.21
C ASP A 151 2.73 -12.14 -13.79
N THR A 152 2.97 -11.15 -12.91
CA THR A 152 3.40 -9.79 -13.28
C THR A 152 4.92 -9.69 -13.41
N LEU A 153 5.68 -10.59 -12.77
CA LEU A 153 7.12 -10.74 -12.96
C LEU A 153 7.37 -11.16 -14.40
N SER A 154 7.52 -10.16 -15.28
CA SER A 154 7.90 -10.41 -16.65
C SER A 154 9.24 -11.15 -16.67
N THR A 155 9.38 -12.11 -17.58
CA THR A 155 10.70 -12.69 -17.91
C THR A 155 11.68 -11.66 -18.48
N GLN A 156 11.24 -10.41 -18.65
CA GLN A 156 12.05 -9.27 -19.06
C GLN A 156 11.66 -8.06 -18.21
N GLY A 157 12.20 -7.97 -16.99
CA GLY A 157 12.05 -6.78 -16.15
C GLY A 157 12.39 -5.52 -16.96
N ARG A 158 11.35 -4.74 -17.29
CA ARG A 158 11.39 -3.41 -17.90
C ARG A 158 10.09 -2.69 -17.57
#